data_AF-A0A949KZM5-F1
#
_entry.id   AF-A0A949KZM5-F1
#
_cell.length_a   1.000
_cell.length_b   1.000
_cell.length_c   1.000
_cell.angle_alpha   90.00
_cell.angle_beta   90.00
_cell.angle_gamma   90.00
#
_symmetry.space_group_name_H-M   'P 1'
#
loop_
_entity.id
_entity.type
_entity.pdbx_description
1 polymer ?
#
loop_
_entity_poly.entity_id
_entity_poly.type
_entity_poly.pdbx_seq_one_letter_code
_entity_poly.pdbx_strand_id
1 'polypeptide(L)' 'MSNKCLIITGGDVIRKERLIAQIDSDTFVICVDKCAETALDYGIRIDLVLGDFDSISEKAYQCIEDKAIQFPTEKDFT' A
#
# COMPACT_ATOMS: atom_id res chain seq x y z
N MET A 1 -10.33 -17.10 13.89
CA MET A 1 -9.76 -15.88 13.29
C MET A 1 -9.56 -16.15 11.82
N SER A 2 -10.04 -15.26 10.95
CA SER A 2 -9.80 -15.34 9.51
C SER A 2 -8.58 -14.47 9.20
N ASN A 3 -7.52 -15.06 8.66
CA ASN A 3 -6.34 -14.29 8.23
C ASN A 3 -6.61 -13.75 6.83
N LYS A 4 -7.29 -12.60 6.75
CA LYS A 4 -7.56 -11.92 5.48
C LYS A 4 -6.43 -10.93 5.20
N CYS A 5 -5.94 -10.94 3.96
CA CYS A 5 -4.98 -9.95 3.48
C CYS A 5 -5.58 -9.25 2.26
N LEU A 6 -5.47 -7.93 2.20
CA LEU A 6 -5.78 -7.12 1.03
C LEU A 6 -4.49 -6.52 0.49
N ILE A 7 -4.16 -6.84 -0.76
CA ILE A 7 -3.03 -6.24 -1.46
C ILE A 7 -3.59 -5.21 -2.45
N ILE A 8 -3.15 -3.98 -2.33
CA ILE A 8 -3.47 -2.88 -3.23
C ILE A 8 -2.21 -2.63 -4.07
N THR A 9 -2.35 -2.67 -5.39
CA THR A 9 -1.22 -2.51 -6.33
C THR A 9 -1.35 -1.24 -7.15
N GLY A 10 -0.24 -0.83 -7.78
CA GLY A 10 -0.26 0.22 -8.81
C GLY A 10 -1.08 -0.23 -10.02
N GLY A 11 -2.09 0.57 -10.38
CA GLY A 11 -3.04 0.30 -11.44
C GLY A 11 -4.09 1.41 -11.52
N ASP A 12 -5.20 1.16 -12.21
CA ASP A 12 -6.31 2.12 -12.23
C ASP A 12 -6.85 2.38 -10.83
N VAL A 13 -7.17 3.66 -10.55
CA VAL A 13 -7.70 4.07 -9.26
C VAL A 13 -9.00 3.34 -8.96
N ILE A 14 -8.99 2.50 -7.92
CA ILE A 14 -10.18 1.82 -7.42
C ILE A 14 -10.99 2.81 -6.57
N ARG A 15 -12.31 2.87 -6.79
CA ARG A 15 -13.21 3.69 -5.97
C ARG A 15 -13.07 3.35 -4.48
N LYS A 16 -12.99 4.38 -3.64
CA LYS A 16 -12.84 4.30 -2.19
C LYS A 16 -13.81 3.31 -1.54
N GLU A 17 -15.07 3.32 -1.93
CA GLU A 17 -16.13 2.49 -1.34
C GLU A 17 -15.87 0.99 -1.58
N ARG A 18 -15.30 0.66 -2.74
CA ARG A 18 -14.97 -0.73 -3.10
C ARG A 18 -13.81 -1.26 -2.27
N LEU A 19 -12.82 -0.43 -1.96
CA LEU A 19 -11.71 -0.80 -1.09
C LEU A 19 -12.18 -0.98 0.35
N ILE A 20 -12.93 0.00 0.88
CA ILE A 20 -13.46 -0.05 2.25
C ILE A 20 -14.34 -1.29 2.46
N ALA A 21 -15.16 -1.68 1.47
CA ALA A 21 -15.98 -2.89 1.56
C ALA A 21 -15.17 -4.19 1.70
N GLN A 22 -13.86 -4.18 1.44
CA GLN A 22 -12.98 -5.34 1.63
C GLN A 22 -12.23 -5.33 2.96
N ILE A 23 -12.35 -4.27 3.76
CA ILE A 23 -11.54 -4.06 4.97
C ILE A 23 -12.44 -4.21 6.20
N ASP A 24 -12.06 -5.13 7.08
CA ASP A 24 -12.58 -5.23 8.45
C ASP A 24 -11.42 -5.05 9.45
N SER A 25 -11.69 -5.24 10.75
CA SER A 25 -10.67 -5.07 11.80
C SER A 25 -9.46 -6.01 11.64
N ASP A 26 -9.68 -7.18 11.04
CA ASP A 26 -8.73 -8.28 10.98
C ASP A 26 -8.02 -8.35 9.61
N THR A 27 -8.45 -7.56 8.63
CA THR A 27 -7.79 -7.47 7.31
C THR A 27 -6.41 -6.85 7.43
N PHE A 28 -5.35 -7.57 7.07
CA PHE A 28 -4.00 -7.01 6.90
C PHE A 28 -3.88 -6.31 5.54
N VAL A 29 -3.49 -5.03 5.52
CA VAL A 29 -3.46 -4.20 4.30
C VAL A 29 -2.03 -3.95 3.85
N ILE A 30 -1.71 -4.43 2.65
CA ILE A 30 -0.43 -4.23 1.98
C ILE A 30 -0.63 -3.29 0.79
N CYS A 31 0.14 -2.20 0.75
CA CYS A 31 0.23 -1.31 -0.40
C CYS A 31 1.52 -1.57 -1.18
N VAL A 32 1.46 -1.54 -2.50
CA VAL A 32 2.63 -1.59 -3.37
C VAL A 32 2.86 -0.24 -4.02
N ASP A 33 4.03 0.34 -3.79
CA ASP A 33 4.53 1.58 -4.39
C ASP A 33 3.52 2.74 -4.20
N LYS A 34 3.25 3.55 -5.24
CA LYS A 34 2.40 4.74 -5.20
C LYS A 34 0.98 4.53 -4.67
N CYS A 35 0.46 3.30 -4.64
CA CYS A 35 -0.88 3.08 -4.11
C CYS A 35 -1.00 3.42 -2.61
N ALA A 36 0.12 3.52 -1.89
CA ALA A 36 0.16 4.06 -0.54
C ALA A 36 -0.42 5.48 -0.47
N GLU A 37 -0.19 6.33 -1.47
CA GLU A 37 -0.78 7.68 -1.51
C GLU A 37 -2.31 7.62 -1.58
N THR A 38 -2.84 6.77 -2.46
CA THR A 38 -4.29 6.58 -2.59
C THR A 38 -4.91 6.05 -1.29
N ALA A 39 -4.23 5.12 -0.62
CA ALA A 39 -4.68 4.60 0.66
C ALA A 39 -4.67 5.68 1.76
N LEU A 40 -3.63 6.51 1.82
CA LEU A 40 -3.55 7.67 2.72
C LEU A 40 -4.68 8.68 2.46
N ASP A 41 -4.89 9.04 1.19
CA ASP A 41 -5.97 9.97 0.77
C ASP A 41 -7.36 9.44 1.15
N TYR A 42 -7.53 8.11 1.12
CA TYR A 42 -8.79 7.48 1.50
C TYR A 42 -8.94 7.27 3.00
N GLY A 43 -7.89 7.49 3.79
CA GLY A 43 -7.88 7.22 5.23
C GLY A 43 -7.91 5.71 5.54
N ILE A 44 -7.37 4.89 4.63
CA ILE A 44 -7.25 3.45 4.82
C ILE A 44 -6.05 3.17 5.72
N ARG A 45 -6.23 2.29 6.71
CA ARG A 45 -5.12 1.79 7.53
C ARG A 45 -4.19 0.96 6.66
N ILE A 46 -2.92 1.33 6.64
CA ILE A 46 -1.85 0.60 5.97
C ILE A 46 -1.06 -0.14 7.04
N ASP A 47 -0.82 -1.43 6.83
CA ASP A 47 -0.02 -2.28 7.72
C ASP A 47 1.38 -2.55 7.16
N LEU A 48 1.54 -2.55 5.82
CA LEU A 48 2.83 -2.72 5.14
C LEU A 48 2.84 -1.99 3.79
N VAL A 49 3.98 -1.42 3.40
CA VAL A 49 4.20 -0.89 2.05
C VAL A 49 5.46 -1.48 1.42
N LEU A 50 5.38 -1.86 0.16
CA LEU A 50 6.48 -2.48 -0.60
C LEU A 50 6.75 -1.70 -1.88
N GLY A 51 8.00 -1.38 -2.20
CA GLY A 51 8.34 -0.71 -3.47
C GLY A 51 9.77 -0.19 -3.50
N ASP A 52 10.18 0.40 -4.61
CA ASP A 52 11.41 1.21 -4.68
C ASP A 52 11.18 2.68 -4.29
N PHE A 53 9.91 3.11 -4.29
CA PHE A 53 9.42 4.41 -3.83
C PHE A 53 9.95 5.58 -4.68
N ASP A 54 10.24 5.35 -5.96
CA ASP A 54 10.70 6.40 -6.87
C ASP A 54 9.56 7.37 -7.29
N SER A 55 8.31 6.90 -7.18
CA SER A 55 7.12 7.56 -7.70
C SER A 55 6.19 8.17 -6.63
N ILE A 56 6.53 7.97 -5.35
CA ILE A 56 5.80 8.48 -4.19
C ILE A 56 6.32 9.86 -3.76
N SER A 57 5.42 10.74 -3.32
CA SER A 57 5.79 12.04 -2.77
C SER A 57 6.49 11.89 -1.40
N GLU A 58 7.43 12.79 -1.11
CA GLU A 58 8.17 12.81 0.15
C GLU A 58 7.23 12.88 1.36
N LYS A 59 6.17 13.68 1.28
CA LYS A 59 5.16 13.80 2.35
C LYS A 59 4.43 12.49 2.59
N ALA A 60 4.03 11.78 1.54
CA ALA A 60 3.37 10.49 1.68
C ALA A 60 4.35 9.45 2.24
N TYR A 61 5.60 9.45 1.78
CA TYR A 61 6.65 8.56 2.29
C TYR A 61 6.88 8.73 3.79
N GLN A 62 6.99 9.98 4.28
CA GLN A 62 7.10 10.26 5.72
C GLN A 62 5.94 9.68 6.56
N CYS A 63 4.74 9.54 5.98
CA CYS A 63 3.59 8.94 6.67
C CYS A 63 3.61 7.41 6.70
N ILE A 64 4.44 6.76 5.90
CA ILE A 64 4.50 5.30 5.77
C ILE A 64 5.88 4.70 6.03
N GLU A 65 6.88 5.53 6.33
CA GLU A 65 8.29 5.13 6.47
C GLU A 65 8.46 4.00 7.50
N ASP A 66 7.70 4.04 8.60
CA ASP A 66 7.70 3.02 9.65
C ASP A 66 7.16 1.65 9.20
N LYS A 67 6.52 1.60 8.04
CA LYS A 67 5.87 0.42 7.43
C LYS A 67 6.46 0.06 6.07
N ALA A 68 7.45 0.81 5.60
CA ALA A 68 8.01 0.66 4.28
C ALA A 68 9.10 -0.42 4.26
N ILE A 69 9.01 -1.35 3.32
CA ILE A 69 10.11 -2.24 2.94
C ILE A 69 10.52 -1.85 1.53
N GLN A 70 11.73 -1.28 1.43
CA GLN A 70 12.30 -0.87 0.16
C GLN A 70 12.92 -2.06 -0.57
N PHE A 71 12.55 -2.23 -1.83
CA PHE A 71 13.19 -3.17 -2.74
C PHE A 71 14.05 -2.41 -3.76
N PRO A 72 15.17 -3.00 -4.21
CA PRO A 72 15.99 -2.38 -5.24
C PRO A 72 15.22 -2.28 -6.57
N THR A 73 15.42 -1.17 -7.28
CA THR A 73 14.88 -0.94 -8.63
C THR A 73 15.44 -1.92 -9.65
N GLU A 74 16.70 -2.35 -9.47
CA GLU A 74 17.34 -3.37 -10.31
C GLU A 74 16.83 -4.76 -9.93
N LYS A 75 16.06 -5.37 -10.85
CA LYS A 75 15.49 -6.72 -10.70
C LYS A 75 16.46 -7.76 -11.25
N ASP A 76 17.50 -8.08 -10.50
CA ASP A 76 18.41 -9.20 -10.82
C ASP A 76 17.87 -10.54 -10.29
N PHE A 77 16.65 -10.91 -10.69
CA PHE A 77 16.16 -12.28 -10.56
C PHE A 77 15.83 -12.82 -11.95
N THR A 78 16.85 -13.40 -12.59
CA THR A 78 16.69 -14.33 -13.73
C THR A 78 16.81 -15.76 -13.24
#